data_AF-A0A3S3FNZ0-F1
#
_entry.id   AF-A0A3S3FNZ0-F1
#
_cell.length_a   1.000
_cell.length_b   1.000
_cell.length_c   1.000
_cell.angle_alpha   90.00
_cell.angle_beta   90.00
_cell.angle_gamma   90.00
#
_symmetry.space_group_name_H-M   'P 1'
#
loop_
_entity.id
_entity.type
_entity.pdbx_description
1 polymer ?
#
loop_
_entity_poly.entity_id
_entity_poly.type
_entity_poly.pdbx_seq_one_letter_code
_entity_poly.pdbx_strand_id
1 'polypeptide(L)' 'MSKRSAIFISAFEFDVIRNAFWRSVVEDCLPREQWETRAGDLVRSFIGIEAPDEVLAALLDLTEKQGSPG' A
#
# COMPACT_ATOMS: atom_id res chain seq x y z
N MET A 1 -10.14 -24.57 12.95
CA MET A 1 -9.28 -23.37 12.89
C MET A 1 -8.50 -23.45 11.60
N SER A 2 -8.96 -22.78 10.54
CA SER A 2 -8.28 -22.81 9.24
C SER A 2 -6.97 -22.04 9.35
N LYS A 3 -5.87 -22.72 9.02
CA LYS A 3 -4.52 -22.18 8.97
C LYS A 3 -4.54 -20.89 8.14
N ARG A 4 -4.17 -19.75 8.73
CA ARG A 4 -3.85 -18.53 7.98
C ARG A 4 -2.68 -18.89 7.08
N SER A 5 -2.98 -19.22 5.82
CA SER A 5 -1.95 -19.26 4.77
C SER A 5 -1.25 -17.92 4.82
N ALA A 6 0.06 -17.90 5.06
CA ALA A 6 0.82 -16.67 4.98
C ALA A 6 0.58 -16.10 3.58
N ILE A 7 -0.14 -14.98 3.50
CA ILE A 7 -0.42 -14.35 2.22
C ILE A 7 0.91 -13.77 1.75
N PHE A 8 1.46 -14.39 0.71
CA PHE A 8 2.69 -13.96 0.11
C PHE A 8 2.34 -12.99 -1.02
N ILE A 9 2.64 -11.72 -0.83
CA ILE A 9 2.57 -10.71 -1.90
C ILE A 9 3.87 -10.83 -2.69
N SER A 10 3.78 -11.19 -3.97
CA SER A 10 4.93 -11.20 -4.85
C SER A 10 5.46 -9.79 -5.10
N ALA A 11 6.74 -9.69 -5.51
CA ALA A 11 7.33 -8.40 -5.86
C ALA A 11 6.54 -7.67 -6.97
N PHE A 12 5.98 -8.42 -7.93
CA PHE A 12 5.14 -7.86 -8.98
C PHE A 12 3.83 -7.28 -8.43
N GLU A 13 3.12 -8.03 -7.58
CA GLU A 13 1.89 -7.53 -6.95
C GLU A 13 2.16 -6.30 -6.10
N PHE A 14 3.26 -6.31 -5.36
CA PHE A 14 3.70 -5.15 -4.59
C PHE A 14 3.95 -3.92 -5.47
N ASP A 15 4.65 -4.09 -6.60
CA ASP A 15 4.89 -3.00 -7.56
C ASP A 15 3.58 -2.46 -8.17
N VAL A 16 2.59 -3.33 -8.44
CA VAL A 16 1.26 -2.93 -8.91
C VAL A 16 0.55 -2.10 -7.85
N ILE A 17 0.52 -2.58 -6.60
CA ILE A 17 -0.11 -1.88 -5.47
C ILE A 17 0.57 -0.52 -5.25
N ARG A 18 1.90 -0.47 -5.26
CA ARG A 18 2.68 0.77 -5.10
C ARG A 18 2.31 1.80 -6.16
N ASN A 19 2.27 1.41 -7.44
CA ASN A 19 1.92 2.33 -8.51
C ASN A 19 0.47 2.84 -8.39
N ALA A 20 -0.47 1.97 -8.04
CA ALA A 20 -1.86 2.36 -7.83
C ALA A 20 -2.00 3.32 -6.63
N PHE A 21 -1.31 3.04 -5.53
CA PHE A 21 -1.25 3.89 -4.36
C PHE A 21 -0.72 5.28 -4.70
N TRP A 22 0.45 5.34 -5.34
CA TRP A 22 1.09 6.59 -5.72
C TRP A 22 0.21 7.44 -6.63
N ARG A 23 -0.40 6.82 -7.64
CA ARG A 23 -1.36 7.50 -8.51
C ARG A 23 -2.54 8.05 -7.73
N SER A 24 -3.11 7.31 -6.79
CA SER A 24 -4.21 7.82 -5.97
C SER A 24 -3.80 9.01 -5.10
N VAL A 25 -2.59 8.98 -4.53
CA VAL A 25 -2.06 10.11 -3.74
C VAL A 25 -1.90 11.37 -4.59
N VAL A 26 -1.36 11.22 -5.81
CA VAL A 26 -1.12 12.35 -6.73
C VAL A 26 -2.42 12.86 -7.36
N GLU A 27 -3.28 11.96 -7.84
CA GLU A 27 -4.54 12.31 -8.52
C GLU A 27 -5.56 12.91 -7.54
N ASP A 28 -5.65 12.38 -6.31
CA ASP A 28 -6.60 12.85 -5.29
C ASP A 28 -5.99 13.91 -4.34
N CYS A 29 -4.74 14.35 -4.58
CA CYS A 29 -3.99 15.29 -3.72
C CYS A 29 -4.07 14.94 -2.22
N LEU A 30 -3.89 13.65 -1.89
CA LEU A 30 -4.13 13.17 -0.54
C LEU A 30 -3.10 13.77 0.43
N PRO A 31 -3.54 14.34 1.56
CA PRO A 31 -2.63 14.80 2.59
C PRO A 31 -1.99 13.61 3.31
N ARG A 32 -0.78 13.79 3.83
CA ARG A 32 0.08 12.70 4.33
C ARG A 32 -0.57 11.88 5.43
N GLU A 33 -1.41 12.49 6.25
CA GLU A 33 -2.13 11.84 7.36
C GLU A 33 -3.13 10.79 6.85
N GLN A 34 -3.53 10.84 5.57
CA GLN A 34 -4.46 9.90 4.97
C GLN A 34 -3.76 8.77 4.20
N TRP A 35 -2.44 8.86 4.02
CA TRP A 35 -1.66 7.90 3.21
C TRP A 35 -1.69 6.50 3.81
N GLU A 36 -1.55 6.39 5.12
CA GLU A 36 -1.56 5.11 5.82
C GLU A 36 -2.91 4.40 5.66
N THR A 37 -4.02 5.11 5.91
CA THR A 37 -5.38 4.58 5.69
C THR A 37 -5.59 4.15 4.25
N ARG A 38 -5.16 4.98 3.28
CA ARG A 38 -5.31 4.68 1.85
C ARG A 38 -4.49 3.46 1.41
N ALA A 39 -3.25 3.34 1.89
CA ALA A 39 -2.40 2.17 1.64
C ALA A 39 -3.01 0.90 2.26
N GLY A 40 -3.53 1.00 3.49
CA GLY A 40 -4.28 -0.03 4.19
C GLY A 40 -5.45 -0.56 3.36
N ASP A 41 -6.33 0.34 2.95
CA ASP A 41 -7.52 -0.01 2.17
C ASP A 41 -7.16 -0.60 0.80
N LEU A 42 -6.11 -0.10 0.16
CA LEU A 42 -5.67 -0.62 -1.14
C LEU A 42 -5.11 -2.04 -1.03
N VAL A 43 -4.20 -2.27 -0.08
CA VAL A 43 -3.64 -3.60 0.16
C VAL A 43 -4.76 -4.55 0.55
N ARG A 44 -5.65 -4.15 1.48
CA ARG A 44 -6.80 -4.95 1.91
C ARG A 44 -7.71 -5.32 0.74
N SER A 45 -7.95 -4.38 -0.18
CA SER A 45 -8.75 -4.63 -1.38
C SER A 45 -8.08 -5.63 -2.32
N PHE A 46 -6.75 -5.64 -2.38
CA PHE A 46 -5.98 -6.53 -3.26
C PHE A 46 -5.87 -7.96 -2.71
N ILE A 47 -5.61 -8.09 -1.41
CA ILE A 47 -5.35 -9.40 -0.76
C ILE A 47 -6.57 -9.99 -0.06
N GLY A 48 -7.65 -9.21 0.10
CA GLY A 48 -8.91 -9.64 0.71
C GLY A 48 -8.88 -9.78 2.24
N ILE A 49 -7.79 -9.39 2.90
CA ILE A 49 -7.61 -9.41 4.36
C ILE A 49 -6.91 -8.14 4.83
N GLU A 50 -6.82 -7.95 6.14
CA GLU A 50 -6.05 -6.86 6.74
C GLU A 50 -4.62 -6.78 6.20
N ALA A 51 -4.20 -5.56 5.86
CA ALA A 51 -2.88 -5.30 5.30
C ALA A 51 -1.79 -5.63 6.34
N PRO A 52 -0.77 -6.44 6.00
CA PRO A 52 0.35 -6.68 6.89
C PRO A 52 1.15 -5.39 7.14
N ASP A 53 1.51 -5.12 8.40
CA ASP A 53 2.25 -3.91 8.81
C ASP A 53 3.54 -3.70 7.99
N GLU A 54 4.23 -4.79 7.70
CA GLU A 54 5.48 -4.80 6.91
C GLU A 54 5.27 -4.39 5.44
N VAL A 55 4.12 -4.71 4.86
CA VAL A 55 3.74 -4.28 3.51
C VAL A 55 3.38 -2.79 3.51
N LEU A 56 2.65 -2.33 4.53
CA LEU A 56 2.29 -0.93 4.68
C LEU A 56 3.51 -0.04 4.87
N ALA A 57 4.42 -0.45 5.76
CA ALA A 57 5.68 0.26 5.97
C ALA A 57 6.49 0.37 4.68
N ALA A 58 6.59 -0.72 3.90
CA ALA A 58 7.31 -0.71 2.63
C ALA A 58 6.65 0.20 1.57
N LEU A 59 5.32 0.25 1.51
CA LEU A 59 4.61 1.15 0.60
C LEU A 59 4.85 2.62 0.96
N LEU A 60 4.77 2.95 2.24
CA LEU A 60 4.92 4.32 2.74
C LEU A 60 6.37 4.83 2.59
N ASP A 61 7.37 4.00 2.92
CA ASP A 61 8.80 4.34 2.79
C ASP A 61 9.20 4.62 1.34
N LEU A 62 8.66 3.84 0.38
CA LEU A 62 8.94 4.05 -1.03
C LEU A 62 8.31 5.32 -1.59
N THR A 63 7.14 5.73 -1.07
CA THR A 63 6.55 7.02 -1.45
C THR A 63 7.31 8.22 -0.88
N GLU A 64 7.92 8.11 0.30
CA GLU A 64 8.81 9.18 0.81
C GLU A 64 10.06 9.35 -0.08
N LYS A 65 10.58 8.25 -0.63
CA LYS A 65 11.76 8.26 -1.51
C LYS A 65 11.47 8.78 -2.92
N GLN A 66 10.22 8.69 -3.38
CA GLN A 66 9.80 9.18 -4.72
C GLN A 66 9.52 10.69 -4.74
N GLY A 67 9.67 11.37 -3.60
CA GLY A 67 9.56 12.83 -3.47
C GLY A 67 8.12 13.27 -3.21
N SER A 68 7.95 14.20 -2.27
CA SER A 68 6.69 14.93 -2.09
C SER A 68 6.18 15.42 -3.46
N PRO A 69 4.87 15.28 -3.76
CA PRO A 69 4.30 16.00 -4.88
C PRO A 69 4.48 17.49 -4.58
N GLY A 70 5.41 18.13 -5.27
CA GLY A 70 5.70 19.55 -5.18
C GLY A 70 4.63 20.39 -5.85
#